data_AF-A0A1J4V762-F1
#
_entry.id   AF-A0A1J4V762-F1
#
_cell.length_a   1.000
_cell.length_b   1.000
_cell.length_c   1.000
_cell.angle_alpha   90.00
_cell.angle_beta   90.00
_cell.angle_gamma   90.00
#
_symmetry.space_group_name_H-M   'P 1'
#
loop_
_entity.id
_entity.type
_entity.pdbx_description
1 polymer ?
#
loop_
_entity_poly.entity_id
_entity_poly.type
_entity_poly.pdbx_seq_one_letter_code
_entity_poly.pdbx_strand_id
1 'polypeptide(L)' 'MCGIIGIITSEKRNLIPEIISSLNNALLYPILEISPLQLFAYHYARVLSNNVDKPRNLAKSVTVE' A
#
# COMPACT_ATOMS: atom_id res chain seq x y z
N MET A 1 -3.35 14.33 12.01
CA MET A 1 -3.11 13.54 10.78
C MET A 1 -1.87 12.68 11.04
N CYS A 2 -2.05 11.61 11.81
CA CYS A 2 -0.99 10.78 12.43
C CYS A 2 -1.39 9.28 12.42
N GLY A 3 -2.41 8.93 11.62
CA GLY A 3 -3.11 7.64 11.74
C GLY A 3 -2.26 6.46 11.31
N ILE A 4 -1.60 6.55 10.15
CA ILE A 4 -0.89 5.40 9.56
C ILE A 4 0.51 5.21 10.17
N ILE A 5 1.21 6.30 10.53
CA ILE A 5 2.46 6.22 11.31
C ILE A 5 2.17 5.60 12.70
N GLY A 6 1.01 5.89 13.29
CA GLY A 6 0.59 5.34 14.58
C GLY A 6 0.37 3.82 14.59
N ILE A 7 -0.08 3.22 13.48
CA ILE A 7 -0.32 1.77 13.40
C ILE A 7 1.00 0.98 13.46
N ILE A 8 2.12 1.58 13.00
CA ILE A 8 3.42 0.91 12.92
C ILE A 8 4.23 1.05 14.23
N THR A 9 3.76 1.82 15.21
CA THR A 9 4.56 2.15 16.40
C THR A 9 3.93 1.69 17.72
N SER A 10 4.17 0.42 18.07
CA SER A 10 4.19 0.00 19.48
C SER A 10 5.38 -0.90 19.80
N GLU A 11 5.92 -1.64 18.82
CA GLU A 11 6.84 -2.75 19.12
C GLU A 11 8.27 -2.63 18.55
N LYS A 12 8.53 -1.75 17.56
CA LYS A 12 9.84 -1.66 16.85
C LYS A 12 10.51 -0.28 16.88
N ARG A 13 10.40 0.43 18.02
CA ARG A 13 10.93 1.80 18.18
C ARG A 13 12.46 1.92 18.15
N ASN A 14 13.19 0.82 18.32
CA ASN A 14 14.65 0.85 18.50
C ASN A 14 15.47 0.65 17.22
N LEU A 15 14.84 0.34 16.07
CA LEU A 15 15.60 -0.11 14.91
C LEU A 15 15.91 0.95 13.86
N ILE A 16 15.15 2.05 13.69
CA ILE A 16 15.34 2.83 12.45
C ILE A 16 15.00 4.34 12.51
N PRO A 17 15.79 5.16 13.22
CA PRO A 17 15.65 6.63 13.19
C PRO A 17 15.76 7.23 11.77
N GLU A 18 16.61 6.66 10.92
CA GLU A 18 16.86 7.14 9.56
C GLU A 18 15.67 6.90 8.61
N ILE A 19 15.01 5.75 8.74
CA ILE A 19 13.78 5.46 7.99
C ILE A 19 12.66 6.37 8.49
N ILE A 20 12.49 6.56 9.79
CA ILE A 20 11.43 7.46 10.33
C ILE A 20 11.62 8.90 9.82
N SER A 21 12.86 9.40 9.76
CA SER A 21 13.17 10.71 9.19
C SER A 21 12.80 10.80 7.71
N SER A 22 13.09 9.75 6.94
CA SER A 22 12.76 9.67 5.50
C SER A 22 11.25 9.55 5.25
N LEU A 23 10.52 8.84 6.12
CA LEU A 23 9.05 8.69 6.06
C LEU A 23 8.30 9.98 6.43
N ASN A 24 8.93 10.88 7.19
CA ASN A 24 8.38 12.22 7.47
C ASN A 24 8.49 13.19 6.28
N ASN A 25 9.03 12.74 5.14
CA ASN A 25 8.98 13.51 3.90
C ASN A 25 7.55 13.45 3.34
N ALA A 26 6.86 14.59 3.35
CA ALA A 26 5.49 14.74 2.84
C ALA A 26 5.32 14.27 1.39
N LEU A 27 6.39 14.28 0.59
CA LEU A 27 6.37 13.78 -0.80
C LEU A 27 6.28 12.26 -0.91
N LEU A 28 6.80 11.52 0.08
CA LEU A 28 6.79 10.05 0.09
C LEU A 28 5.53 9.48 0.76
N TYR A 29 4.79 10.32 1.49
CA TYR A 29 3.59 9.93 2.22
C TYR A 29 2.52 9.22 1.35
N PRO A 30 2.19 9.68 0.13
CA PRO A 30 1.21 9.00 -0.73
C PRO A 30 1.59 7.55 -1.10
N ILE A 31 2.89 7.26 -1.23
CA ILE A 31 3.41 5.92 -1.56
C ILE A 31 3.31 4.99 -0.36
N LEU A 32 3.38 5.53 0.85
CA LEU A 32 3.24 4.75 2.08
C LEU A 32 1.77 4.45 2.37
N GLU A 33 0.87 5.40 2.13
CA GLU A 33 -0.57 5.20 2.33
C GLU A 33 -1.18 4.19 1.35
N ILE A 34 -0.65 4.06 0.13
CA ILE A 34 -1.21 3.13 -0.87
C ILE A 34 -0.88 1.66 -0.55
N SER A 35 0.22 1.37 0.13
CA SER A 35 0.65 0.00 0.44
C SER A 35 -0.40 -0.82 1.24
N PRO A 36 -0.95 -0.32 2.36
CA PRO A 36 -2.02 -1.05 3.06
C PRO A 36 -3.30 -1.17 2.21
N LEU A 37 -3.60 -0.18 1.37
CA LEU A 37 -4.78 -0.25 0.48
C LEU A 37 -4.63 -1.31 -0.62
N GLN A 38 -3.41 -1.50 -1.15
CA GLN A 38 -3.08 -2.56 -2.11
C GLN A 38 -3.29 -3.94 -1.49
N LEU A 39 -2.83 -4.15 -0.25
CA LEU A 39 -3.03 -5.40 0.49
C LEU A 39 -4.51 -5.64 0.79
N PHE A 40 -5.22 -4.60 1.22
CA PHE A 40 -6.67 -4.67 1.43
C PHE A 40 -7.41 -5.10 0.17
N ALA A 41 -7.13 -4.48 -0.98
CA ALA A 41 -7.74 -4.84 -2.25
C ALA A 41 -7.44 -6.30 -2.67
N TYR A 42 -6.20 -6.75 -2.49
CA TYR A 42 -5.79 -8.13 -2.74
C TYR A 42 -6.60 -9.13 -1.90
N HIS A 43 -6.64 -8.92 -0.58
CA HIS A 43 -7.35 -9.82 0.32
C HIS A 43 -8.86 -9.80 0.08
N TYR A 44 -9.44 -8.63 -0.19
CA TYR A 44 -10.86 -8.50 -0.50
C TYR A 44 -11.23 -9.23 -1.80
N ALA A 45 -10.43 -9.07 -2.87
CA ALA A 45 -10.64 -9.78 -4.13
C ALA A 45 -10.55 -11.31 -3.97
N ARG A 46 -9.63 -11.79 -3.12
CA ARG A 46 -9.52 -13.22 -2.78
C ARG A 46 -10.74 -13.76 -2.04
N VAL A 47 -11.29 -13.00 -1.09
CA VAL A 47 -12.52 -13.39 -0.37
C VAL A 47 -13.71 -13.51 -1.34
N LEU A 48 -13.78 -12.61 -2.32
CA LEU A 48 -14.80 -12.65 -3.38
C LEU A 48 -14.54 -13.72 -4.45
N SER A 49 -13.48 -14.53 -4.33
CA SER A 49 -13.07 -15.53 -5.33
C SER A 49 -12.82 -14.94 -6.72
N ASN A 50 -12.41 -13.67 -6.78
CA ASN A 50 -12.02 -13.01 -8.04
C ASN A 50 -10.57 -13.35 -8.41
N ASN A 51 -10.28 -13.42 -9.71
CA ASN A 51 -8.92 -13.55 -10.20
C ASN A 51 -8.19 -12.20 -10.13
N VAL A 52 -7.24 -12.07 -9.19
CA VAL A 52 -6.48 -10.84 -8.97
C VAL A 52 -5.54 -10.53 -10.13
N ASP A 53 -4.92 -11.54 -10.73
CA ASP A 53 -3.94 -11.37 -11.82
C ASP A 53 -4.61 -11.09 -13.18
N LYS A 54 -5.87 -11.53 -13.33
CA LYS A 54 -6.68 -11.34 -14.54
C LYS A 54 -8.05 -10.76 -14.18
N PRO A 55 -8.13 -9.47 -13.83
CA PRO A 55 -9.39 -8.83 -13.55
C PRO A 55 -10.25 -8.77 -14.82
N ARG A 56 -11.58 -8.84 -14.64
CA ARG A 56 -12.55 -8.78 -15.76
C ARG A 56 -12.34 -7.50 -16.58
N ASN A 57 -12.47 -7.61 -17.89
CA ASN A 57 -12.50 -6.50 -18.84
C ASN A 57 -11.23 -5.63 -18.87
N LEU A 58 -10.12 -6.14 -18.33
CA LEU A 58 -8.85 -5.43 -18.25
C LEU A 58 -7.76 -6.21 -18.98
N ALA A 59 -6.89 -5.46 -19.66
CA ALA A 59 -5.64 -5.95 -20.21
C ALA A 59 -4.48 -5.29 -19.47
N LYS A 60 -3.31 -5.94 -19.46
CA LYS A 60 -2.09 -5.38 -18.81
C LYS A 60 -1.65 -4.06 -19.44
N SER A 61 -1.92 -3.90 -20.73
CA SER A 61 -1.69 -2.68 -21.52
C SER A 61 -2.70 -2.66 -22.65
N VAL A 62 -3.28 -1.50 -22.93
CA VAL A 62 -4.18 -1.30 -24.07
C VAL A 62 -3.33 -0.74 -25.21
N THR A 63 -3.23 -1.47 -26.32
CA THR A 63 -2.42 -1.10 -27.48
C THR A 63 -3.28 -1.01 -28.74
N VAL A 64 -4.39 -0.28 -28.65
CA VAL A 64 -5.19 0.08 -29.83
C VAL A 64 -4.88 1.52 -30.22
N GLU A 65 -4.73 1.73 -31.52
CA GLU A 65 -4.63 3.05 -32.14
C GLU A 65 -6.01 3.70 -32.28
#